data_AF-A0A2E4EDZ6-F1
#
_entry.id   AF-A0A2E4EDZ6-F1
#
_cell.length_a   1.000
_cell.length_b   1.000
_cell.length_c   1.000
_cell.angle_alpha   90.00
_cell.angle_beta   90.00
_cell.angle_gamma   90.00
#
_symmetry.space_group_name_H-M   'P 1'
#
loop_
_entity.id
_entity.type
_entity.pdbx_description
1 polymer ?
#
loop_
_entity_poly.entity_id
_entity_poly.type
_entity_poly.pdbx_seq_one_letter_code
_entity_poly.pdbx_strand_id
1 'polypeptide(L)'
;MAGEGSISHMISSLRGNKSLVKKKGFFLLRNEYLKAADSQRLDLKKATPQQLKAIRKKMIADNKREFRNKILALFLSVVGGPVVLWLIIYIGRWWFNDI
;
A
#
# COMPACT_ATOMS: atom_id res chain seq x y z
N MET A 1 7.77 33.82 9.60
CA MET A 1 8.25 32.42 9.47
C MET A 1 7.88 31.90 8.09
N ALA A 2 8.61 32.31 7.06
CA ALA A 2 8.38 31.89 5.68
C ALA A 2 9.67 31.21 5.20
N GLY A 3 9.72 29.88 5.27
CA GLY A 3 10.90 29.10 4.85
C GLY A 3 11.06 27.73 5.50
N GLU A 4 10.59 27.53 6.73
CA GLU A 4 10.71 26.23 7.41
C GLU A 4 9.86 25.12 6.77
N GLY A 5 8.67 25.47 6.26
CA GLY A 5 7.78 24.51 5.59
C GLY A 5 8.36 23.96 4.28
N SER A 6 9.06 24.78 3.49
CA SER A 6 9.62 24.36 2.20
C SER A 6 10.84 23.46 2.37
N ILE A 7 11.71 23.76 3.33
CA ILE A 7 12.87 22.92 3.67
C ILE A 7 12.39 21.58 4.27
N SER A 8 11.39 21.61 5.15
CA SER A 8 10.77 20.38 5.69
C SER A 8 10.14 19.50 4.60
N HIS A 9 9.44 20.12 3.64
CA HIS A 9 8.86 19.41 2.50
C HIS A 9 9.94 18.82 1.58
N MET A 10 11.05 19.53 1.39
CA MET A 10 12.20 19.05 0.61
C MET A 10 12.89 17.85 1.28
N ILE A 11 13.13 17.92 2.60
CA ILE A 11 13.74 16.84 3.38
C ILE A 11 12.85 15.60 3.38
N SER A 12 11.55 15.76 3.59
CA SER A 12 10.59 14.65 3.58
C SER A 12 10.48 14.01 2.18
N SER A 13 10.46 14.81 1.11
CA SER A 13 10.49 14.33 -0.28
C SER A 13 11.77 13.55 -0.58
N LEU A 14 12.94 14.08 -0.19
CA LEU A 14 14.22 13.39 -0.36
C LEU A 14 14.30 12.07 0.41
N ARG A 15 13.81 12.04 1.65
CA ARG A 15 13.77 10.83 2.48
C ARG A 15 12.81 9.79 1.90
N GLY A 16 11.65 10.22 1.39
CA GLY A 16 10.70 9.37 0.68
C GLY A 16 11.29 8.78 -0.60
N ASN A 17 11.91 9.61 -1.44
CA ASN A 17 12.55 9.13 -2.67
C ASN A 17 13.68 8.13 -2.38
N LYS A 18 14.48 8.39 -1.33
CA LYS A 18 15.54 7.47 -0.89
C LYS A 18 14.99 6.15 -0.33
N SER A 19 13.80 6.15 0.27
CA SER A 19 13.16 4.92 0.75
C SER A 19 12.56 4.09 -0.38
N LEU A 20 12.06 4.75 -1.45
CA LEU A 20 11.56 4.09 -2.66
C LEU A 20 12.69 3.43 -3.48
N VAL A 21 13.89 4.04 -3.49
CA VAL A 21 15.08 3.48 -4.16
C VAL A 21 15.79 2.43 -3.31
N LYS A 22 15.66 2.48 -1.98
CA LYS A 22 16.21 1.45 -1.09
C LYS A 22 15.55 0.11 -1.40
N LYS A 23 16.34 -0.83 -1.93
CA LYS A 23 15.95 -2.24 -2.02
C LYS A 23 15.45 -2.69 -0.65
N LYS A 24 14.34 -3.45 -0.62
CA LYS A 24 13.83 -4.06 0.61
C LYS A 24 15.01 -4.70 1.35
N GLY A 25 15.15 -4.39 2.64
CA GLY A 25 16.25 -4.93 3.44
C GLY A 25 16.32 -6.44 3.34
N PHE A 26 17.53 -7.01 3.40
CA PHE A 26 17.78 -8.44 3.21
C PHE A 26 16.78 -9.33 3.98
N PHE A 27 16.47 -8.99 5.23
CA PHE A 27 15.52 -9.71 6.07
C PHE A 27 14.07 -9.65 5.58
N LEU A 28 13.61 -8.47 5.14
CA LEU A 28 12.26 -8.29 4.57
C LEU A 28 12.12 -9.09 3.28
N LEU A 29 13.14 -9.04 2.42
CA LEU A 29 13.15 -9.80 1.18
C LEU A 29 13.16 -11.31 1.47
N ARG A 30 14.03 -11.76 2.39
CA ARG A 30 14.11 -13.17 2.81
C ARG A 30 12.77 -13.68 3.35
N ASN A 31 12.09 -12.89 4.17
CA ASN A 31 10.79 -13.26 4.74
C ASN A 31 9.70 -13.36 3.65
N GLU A 32 9.68 -12.46 2.67
CA GLU A 32 8.75 -12.55 1.53
C GLU A 32 9.01 -13.80 0.68
N TYR A 33 10.28 -14.14 0.45
CA TYR A 33 10.65 -15.37 -0.26
C TYR A 33 10.28 -16.63 0.53
N LEU A 34 10.52 -16.64 1.86
CA LEU A 34 10.13 -17.76 2.72
C LEU A 34 8.61 -17.95 2.72
N LYS A 35 7.83 -16.88 2.89
CA LYS A 35 6.37 -16.92 2.86
C LYS A 35 5.84 -17.43 1.51
N ALA A 36 6.46 -17.01 0.41
CA ALA A 36 6.08 -17.48 -0.92
C ALA A 36 6.47 -18.94 -1.16
N ALA A 37 7.61 -19.41 -0.66
CA ALA A 37 8.05 -20.80 -0.75
C ALA A 37 7.21 -21.74 0.12
N ASP A 38 6.86 -21.31 1.33
CA ASP A 38 6.00 -22.05 2.26
C ASP A 38 4.60 -22.24 1.67
N SER A 39 4.08 -21.22 0.98
CA SER A 39 2.83 -21.30 0.21
C SER A 39 2.84 -22.36 -0.91
N GLN A 40 4.02 -22.83 -1.31
CA GLN A 40 4.21 -23.85 -2.34
C GLN A 40 4.81 -25.15 -1.80
N ARG A 41 5.02 -25.28 -0.48
CA ARG A 41 5.75 -26.40 0.16
C ARG A 41 7.10 -26.69 -0.53
N LEU A 42 7.77 -25.65 -1.03
CA LEU A 42 9.04 -25.78 -1.74
C LEU A 42 10.22 -25.52 -0.81
N ASP A 43 11.13 -26.48 -0.75
CA ASP A 43 12.37 -26.35 0.01
C ASP A 43 13.35 -25.46 -0.78
N LEU A 44 13.49 -24.20 -0.36
CA LEU A 44 14.30 -23.17 -1.04
C LEU A 44 15.76 -23.60 -1.27
N LYS A 45 16.29 -24.50 -0.43
CA LYS A 45 17.64 -25.06 -0.57
C LYS A 45 17.76 -26.09 -1.71
N LYS A 46 16.66 -26.70 -2.15
CA LYS A 46 16.60 -27.68 -3.24
C LYS A 46 15.88 -27.16 -4.49
N ALA A 47 15.40 -25.91 -4.44
CA ALA A 47 14.61 -25.32 -5.51
C ALA A 47 15.45 -25.12 -6.78
N THR A 48 14.93 -25.60 -7.90
CA THR A 48 15.54 -25.38 -9.22
C THR A 48 15.41 -23.92 -9.65
N PRO A 49 16.30 -23.41 -10.54
CA PRO A 49 16.23 -22.03 -11.02
C PRO A 49 14.89 -21.69 -11.71
N GLN A 50 14.20 -22.70 -12.26
CA GLN A 50 12.86 -22.55 -12.83
C GLN A 50 11.79 -22.33 -11.76
N GLN A 51 11.85 -23.06 -10.64
CA GLN A 51 10.96 -22.90 -9.49
C GLN A 51 11.16 -21.53 -8.81
N LEU A 52 12.40 -21.06 -8.70
CA LEU A 52 12.69 -19.72 -8.18
C LEU A 52 12.08 -18.60 -9.04
N LYS A 53 12.12 -18.73 -10.38
CA LYS A 53 11.44 -17.79 -11.28
C LYS A 53 9.92 -17.81 -11.08
N ALA A 54 9.33 -18.98 -10.87
CA ALA A 54 7.90 -19.11 -10.61
C ALA A 54 7.49 -18.42 -9.29
N ILE A 55 8.26 -18.63 -8.21
CA ILE A 55 8.07 -17.94 -6.92
C ILE A 55 8.16 -16.43 -7.08
N ARG A 56 9.16 -15.93 -7.80
CA ARG A 56 9.32 -14.48 -8.06
C ARG A 56 8.13 -13.91 -8.83
N LYS A 57 7.63 -14.61 -9.85
CA LYS A 57 6.47 -14.17 -10.63
C LYS A 57 5.21 -14.12 -9.78
N LYS A 58 5.01 -15.10 -8.90
CA LYS A 58 3.88 -15.15 -7.95
C LYS A 58 3.96 -13.99 -6.94
N MET A 59 5.14 -13.77 -6.34
CA MET A 59 5.36 -12.65 -5.40
C MET A 59 5.05 -11.28 -6.04
N ILE A 60 5.42 -11.09 -7.31
CA ILE A 60 5.08 -9.86 -8.06
C ILE A 60 3.57 -9.75 -8.28
N ALA A 61 2.89 -10.85 -8.61
CA ALA A 61 1.44 -10.87 -8.81
C ALA A 61 0.67 -10.58 -7.50
N ASP A 62 1.12 -11.16 -6.39
CA ASP A 62 0.51 -10.97 -5.07
C ASP A 62 0.68 -9.53 -4.60
N ASN A 63 1.88 -8.94 -4.75
CA ASN A 63 2.11 -7.52 -4.46
C ASN A 63 1.20 -6.60 -5.30
N LYS A 64 0.95 -6.92 -6.58
CA LYS A 64 0.02 -6.13 -7.41
C LYS A 64 -1.42 -6.22 -6.91
N ARG A 65 -1.85 -7.40 -6.44
CA ARG A 65 -3.19 -7.58 -5.85
C ARG A 65 -3.34 -6.81 -4.55
N GLU A 66 -2.37 -6.92 -3.65
CA GLU A 66 -2.37 -6.17 -2.39
C GLU A 66 -2.37 -4.66 -2.63
N PHE A 67 -1.58 -4.19 -3.61
CA PHE A 67 -1.53 -2.78 -3.95
C PHE A 67 -2.88 -2.26 -4.48
N ARG A 68 -3.56 -3.04 -5.33
CA ARG A 68 -4.92 -2.70 -5.79
C ARG A 68 -5.90 -2.61 -4.62
N ASN A 69 -5.87 -3.58 -3.69
CA ASN A 69 -6.75 -3.56 -2.53
C ASN A 69 -6.45 -2.36 -1.62
N LYS A 70 -5.18 -2.01 -1.42
CA LYS A 70 -4.78 -0.83 -0.64
C LYS A 70 -5.23 0.47 -1.30
N ILE A 71 -5.11 0.60 -2.62
CA ILE A 71 -5.63 1.76 -3.35
C ILE A 71 -7.15 1.86 -3.19
N LEU A 72 -7.86 0.74 -3.33
CA LEU A 72 -9.31 0.73 -3.23
C LEU A 72 -9.79 1.10 -1.83
N ALA A 73 -9.10 0.59 -0.79
CA ALA A 73 -9.34 0.98 0.60
C ALA A 73 -9.04 2.46 0.87
N LEU A 74 -7.95 3.00 0.32
CA LEU A 74 -7.62 4.42 0.40
C LEU A 74 -8.69 5.28 -0.29
N PHE A 75 -9.16 4.88 -1.46
CA PHE A 75 -10.20 5.59 -2.18
C PHE A 75 -11.52 5.60 -1.39
N LEU A 76 -11.91 4.45 -0.82
CA LEU A 76 -13.06 4.33 0.06
C LEU A 76 -12.94 5.22 1.30
N SER A 77 -11.77 5.31 1.93
CA SER A 77 -11.61 6.16 3.11
C SER A 77 -11.64 7.65 2.77
N VAL A 78 -10.98 8.05 1.68
CA VAL A 78 -10.87 9.45 1.26
C VAL A 78 -12.17 9.97 0.66
N VAL A 79 -12.90 9.15 -0.11
CA VAL A 79 -14.13 9.57 -0.80
C VAL A 79 -15.37 9.15 -0.03
N GLY A 80 -15.41 7.93 0.48
CA GLY A 80 -16.57 7.40 1.19
C GLY A 80 -16.88 8.18 2.46
N GLY A 81 -15.87 8.54 3.26
CA GLY A 81 -16.05 9.32 4.49
C GLY A 81 -16.77 10.66 4.24
N PRO A 82 -16.23 11.54 3.37
CA PRO A 82 -16.87 12.80 3.03
C PRO A 82 -18.27 12.64 2.42
N VAL A 83 -18.50 11.62 1.59
CA VAL A 83 -19.82 11.35 1.00
C VAL A 83 -20.85 11.00 2.07
N VAL A 84 -20.49 10.15 3.05
CA VAL A 84 -21.39 9.80 4.15
C VAL A 84 -21.72 11.03 5.00
N LEU A 85 -20.73 11.85 5.33
CA LEU A 85 -20.96 13.10 6.05
C LEU A 85 -21.86 14.06 5.27
N TRP A 86 -21.65 14.19 3.96
CA TRP A 86 -22.48 15.02 3.09
C TRP A 86 -23.93 14.53 3.06
N LEU A 87 -24.16 13.22 2.97
CA LEU A 87 -25.51 12.63 3.01
C LEU A 87 -26.24 12.91 4.32
N ILE A 88 -25.54 12.78 5.46
CA ILE A 88 -26.12 13.07 6.78
C ILE A 88 -26.56 14.54 6.85
N ILE A 89 -25.70 15.46 6.40
CA ILE A 89 -26.03 16.89 6.38
C ILE A 89 -27.21 17.17 5.44
N TYR A 90 -27.24 16.54 4.26
CA TYR A 90 -28.30 16.72 3.28
C TYR A 90 -29.66 16.26 3.83
N ILE A 91 -29.72 15.07 4.44
CA ILE A 91 -30.94 14.52 5.03
C ILE A 91 -31.38 15.37 6.22
N GLY A 92 -30.46 15.77 7.09
CA GLY A 92 -30.76 16.65 8.22
C GLY A 92 -31.34 17.99 7.74
N ARG A 93 -30.72 18.60 6.72
CA ARG A 93 -31.23 19.85 6.13
C ARG A 93 -32.63 19.69 5.53
N TRP A 94 -32.91 18.55 4.88
CA TRP A 94 -34.25 18.27 4.36
C TRP A 94 -35.27 18.17 5.49
N TRP A 95 -34.96 17.38 6.54
CA TRP A 95 -35.83 17.22 7.72
C TRP A 95 -36.11 18.53 8.48
N PHE A 96 -35.12 19.41 8.61
CA PHE A 96 -35.28 20.69 9.33
C PHE A 96 -35.84 21.82 8.47
N ASN A 97 -35.90 21.68 7.14
CA ASN A 97 -36.54 22.67 6.27
C ASN A 97 -38.07 22.48 6.17
N ASP A 98 -38.60 21.33 6.60
CA ASP A 98 -40.03 21.00 6.58
C ASP A 98 -40.73 21.25 7.95
N ILE A 99 -40.04 21.90 8.91
CA ILE A 99 -40.59 22.43 10.19
C ILE A 99 -40.60 23.95 10.13
#